data_AF-A0A7C8ED06-F1
#
_entry.id   AF-A0A7C8ED06-F1
#
_cell.length_a   1.000
_cell.length_b   1.000
_cell.length_c   1.000
_cell.angle_alpha   90.00
_cell.angle_beta   90.00
_cell.angle_gamma   90.00
#
_symmetry.space_group_name_H-M   'P 1'
#
loop_
_entity.id
_entity.type
_entity.pdbx_description
1 polymer ?
#
loop_
_entity_poly.entity_id
_entity_poly.type
_entity_poly.pdbx_seq_one_letter_code
_entity_poly.pdbx_strand_id
1 'polypeptide(L)' 'MQVDTSRFGKIEIAEKELITFPWGIPGFEELKSYVLLEYKNGPFQWLQSVEEPS' A
#
# COMPACT_ATOMS: atom_id res chain seq x y z
N MET A 1 7.82 1.67 9.04
CA MET A 1 8.14 0.34 8.46
C MET A 1 8.68 0.52 7.05
N GLN A 2 9.60 -0.33 6.59
CA GLN A 2 10.07 -0.33 5.20
C GLN A 2 9.30 -1.35 4.38
N VAL A 3 8.83 -0.93 3.20
CA VAL A 3 8.08 -1.76 2.27
C VAL A 3 8.76 -1.69 0.91
N ASP A 4 9.10 -2.85 0.36
CA ASP A 4 9.52 -2.98 -1.02
C ASP A 4 8.27 -2.90 -1.91
N THR A 5 8.33 -2.08 -2.96
CA THR A 5 7.22 -1.93 -3.91
C THR A 5 7.74 -2.02 -5.33
N SER A 6 6.99 -2.68 -6.21
CA SER A 6 7.39 -2.88 -7.60
C SER A 6 7.50 -1.57 -8.41
N ARG A 7 6.75 -0.52 -8.04
CA ARG A 7 6.70 0.76 -8.79
C ARG A 7 7.42 1.93 -8.12
N PHE A 8 7.57 1.91 -6.79
CA PHE A 8 8.16 3.01 -6.03
C PHE A 8 9.47 2.60 -5.34
N GLY A 9 9.94 1.37 -5.54
CA GLY A 9 11.11 0.83 -4.87
C GLY A 9 10.85 0.70 -3.36
N LYS A 10 11.90 0.89 -2.56
CA LYS A 10 11.78 0.90 -1.10
C LYS A 10 11.18 2.21 -0.61
N ILE A 11 10.03 2.11 0.03
CA ILE A 11 9.37 3.24 0.67
C ILE A 11 9.36 3.04 2.18
N GLU A 12 9.50 4.14 2.91
CA GLU A 12 9.35 4.17 4.36
C GLU A 12 7.97 4.72 4.68
N ILE A 13 7.16 3.92 5.38
CA ILE A 13 5.75 4.21 5.70
C ILE A 13 5.61 4.33 7.21
N ALA A 14 4.94 5.38 7.70
CA ALA A 14 4.58 5.46 9.10
C ALA A 14 3.32 4.63 9.40
N GLU A 15 3.23 3.98 10.56
CA GLU A 15 2.05 3.16 10.93
C GLU A 15 0.73 3.93 10.85
N LYS A 16 0.75 5.24 11.09
CA LYS A 16 -0.40 6.14 10.97
C LYS A 16 -0.95 6.28 9.54
N GLU A 17 -0.15 5.93 8.54
CA GLU A 17 -0.51 6.02 7.11
C GLU A 17 -1.07 4.70 6.58
N LEU A 18 -1.05 3.65 7.43
CA LEU A 18 -1.50 2.32 7.08
C LEU A 18 -3.03 2.26 7.17
N ILE A 19 -3.64 1.85 6.07
CA ILE A 19 -5.07 1.65 5.93
C ILE A 19 -5.33 0.16 6.11
N THR A 20 -6.09 -0.19 7.13
CA THR A 20 -6.48 -1.57 7.39
C THR A 20 -7.86 -1.86 6.81
N PHE A 21 -7.94 -2.85 5.93
CA PHE A 21 -9.17 -3.45 5.43
C PHE A 21 -9.41 -4.75 6.22
N PRO A 22 -10.33 -4.78 7.21
CA PRO A 22 -10.50 -5.93 8.11
C PRO A 22 -10.86 -7.23 7.38
N TRP A 23 -11.55 -7.11 6.24
CA TRP A 23 -11.96 -8.21 5.37
C TRP A 23 -11.12 -8.31 4.09
N GLY A 24 -10.05 -7.52 3.98
CA GLY A 24 -9.30 -7.34 2.74
C GLY A 24 -10.15 -6.73 1.62
N ILE A 25 -9.75 -6.99 0.38
CA ILE A 25 -10.43 -6.55 -0.84
C ILE A 25 -10.91 -7.80 -1.59
N PRO A 26 -12.08 -7.80 -2.26
CA PRO A 26 -12.52 -8.94 -3.06
C PRO A 26 -11.45 -9.44 -4.04
N GLY A 27 -11.08 -10.72 -3.96
CA GLY A 27 -9.97 -11.35 -4.70
C GLY A 27 -8.59 -11.22 -4.06
N PHE A 28 -8.48 -10.49 -2.94
CA PHE A 28 -7.28 -10.25 -2.13
C PHE A 28 -7.63 -10.22 -0.64
N GLU A 29 -8.51 -11.12 -0.19
CA GLU A 29 -9.07 -11.12 1.18
C GLU A 29 -7.99 -11.35 2.26
N GLU A 30 -6.90 -12.01 1.89
CA GLU A 30 -5.75 -12.25 2.76
C GLU A 30 -4.91 -10.99 2.99
N LEU A 31 -4.93 -10.03 2.06
CA LEU A 31 -4.19 -8.77 2.16
C LEU A 31 -5.06 -7.72 2.87
N LYS A 32 -4.58 -7.22 4.00
CA LYS A 32 -5.39 -6.35 4.87
C LYS A 32 -4.78 -4.97 5.08
N SER A 33 -3.51 -4.82 4.76
CA SER A 33 -2.72 -3.64 5.10
C SER A 33 -2.28 -2.96 3.81
N TYR A 34 -2.71 -1.72 3.64
CA TYR A 34 -2.46 -0.94 2.44
C TYR A 34 -1.96 0.47 2.78
N VAL A 35 -1.35 1.13 1.82
CA VAL A 35 -0.98 2.54 1.86
C VAL A 35 -1.44 3.23 0.58
N LEU A 36 -1.82 4.51 0.68
CA LEU A 36 -2.08 5.36 -0.49
C LEU A 36 -0.81 6.13 -0.84
N LEU A 37 -0.28 5.90 -2.03
CA LEU A 37 0.91 6.57 -2.54
C LEU A 37 0.52 7.57 -3.62
N GLU A 38 0.98 8.81 -3.48
CA GLU A 38 0.83 9.82 -4.52
C GLU A 38 1.84 9.58 -5.66
N TYR A 39 1.37 9.75 -6.90
CA TYR A 39 2.24 9.67 -8.07
C TYR A 39 2.35 11.05 -8.74
N LYS A 40 3.57 11.63 -8.71
CA LYS A 40 3.94 12.86 -9.43
C LYS A 40 3.01 14.07 -9.20
N ASN A 41 2.42 14.20 -8.00
CA ASN A 41 1.46 15.26 -7.65
C ASN A 41 0.27 15.36 -8.64
N GLY A 42 -0.10 14.23 -9.27
CA GLY A 42 -1.24 14.14 -10.16
C GLY A 42 -2.53 13.79 -9.41
N PRO A 43 -3.68 13.70 -10.12
CA PRO A 43 -4.95 13.33 -9.51
C PRO A 43 -5.05 11.83 -9.14
N PHE A 44 -4.00 11.05 -9.41
CA PHE A 44 -3.99 9.60 -9.22
C PHE A 44 -3.17 9.21 -8.01
N GLN A 45 -3.73 8.28 -7.24
CA GLN A 45 -3.07 7.63 -6.12
C GLN A 45 -3.03 6.13 -6.35
N TRP A 46 -2.02 5.49 -5.79
CA TRP A 46 -1.83 4.04 -5.82
C TRP A 46 -2.19 3.46 -4.47
N LEU A 47 -3.11 2.51 -4.47
CA LEU A 47 -3.36 1.68 -3.30
C LEU A 47 -2.38 0.49 -3.35
N GLN A 48 -1.37 0.53 -2.50
CA GLN A 48 -0.28 -0.45 -2.48
C GLN A 48 -0.41 -1.33 -1.24
N SER A 49 -0.43 -2.65 -1.42
CA SER A 49 -0.34 -3.60 -0.29
C SER A 49 1.05 -3.50 0.34
N VAL A 50 1.11 -3.53 1.68
CA VAL A 50 2.37 -3.59 2.44
C VAL A 50 2.74 -5.01 2.86
N GLU A 51 1.84 -5.98 2.68
CA GLU A 51 2.05 -7.38 3.04
C GLU A 51 2.69 -8.17 1.90
N GLU A 52 2.45 -7.77 0.65
CA GLU A 52 2.99 -8.45 -0.52
C GLU A 52 3.60 -7.43 -1.52
N PRO A 53 4.92 -7.49 -1.78
CA PRO A 53 5.64 -6.48 -2.55
C PRO A 53 5.68 -6.71 -4.07
N SER A 54 4.88 -7.64 -4.61
CA SER A 54 5.06 -8.24 -5.95
C SER A 54 5.11 -7.27 -7.14
#